data_AF-A0A521X164-F1
#
_entry.id   AF-A0A521X164-F1
#
_cell.length_a   1.000
_cell.length_b   1.000
_cell.length_c   1.000
_cell.angle_alpha   90.00
_cell.angle_beta   90.00
_cell.angle_gamma   90.00
#
_symmetry.space_group_name_H-M   'P 1'
#
loop_
_entity.id
_entity.type
_entity.pdbx_description
1 polymer ?
#
loop_
_entity_poly.entity_id
_entity_poly.type
_entity_poly.pdbx_seq_one_letter_code
_entity_poly.pdbx_strand_id
1 'polypeptide(L)' 'MSYVALDLETTGLDPDLDEIIEVAAVRFDARGVIDRYQSLVNPGRHLEYRI' A
#
# COMPACT_ATOMS: atom_id res chain seq x y z
N MET A 1 20.19 -2.89 -11.71
CA MET A 1 19.14 -3.59 -10.95
C MET A 1 18.36 -2.53 -10.20
N SER A 2 17.03 -2.58 -10.24
CA SER A 2 16.17 -1.65 -9.49
C SER A 2 15.36 -2.44 -8.46
N TYR A 3 15.09 -1.80 -7.32
CA TYR A 3 14.29 -2.33 -6.22
C TYR A 3 12.98 -1.56 -6.12
N VAL A 4 12.02 -2.14 -5.41
CA VAL A 4 10.76 -1.49 -5.07
C VAL A 4 10.58 -1.57 -3.56
N ALA A 5 10.45 -0.42 -2.91
CA ALA A 5 9.88 -0.36 -1.56
C ALA A 5 8.35 -0.34 -1.73
N LEU A 6 7.69 -1.31 -1.13
CA LEU A 6 6.24 -1.48 -1.18
C LEU A 6 5.69 -1.32 0.24
N ASP A 7 4.62 -0.54 0.34
CA ASP A 7 3.89 -0.29 1.58
C ASP A 7 2.39 -0.46 1.33
N LEU A 8 1.69 -1.03 2.30
CA LEU A 8 0.26 -1.33 2.22
C LEU A 8 -0.41 -0.88 3.51
N GLU A 9 -1.52 -0.17 3.37
CA GLU A 9 -2.43 0.08 4.49
C GLU A 9 -3.65 -0.82 4.34
N THR A 10 -4.14 -1.32 5.47
CA THR A 10 -5.16 -2.38 5.52
C THR A 10 -6.22 -2.04 6.57
N THR A 11 -7.37 -2.70 6.51
CA THR A 11 -8.44 -2.51 7.50
C THR A 11 -8.12 -3.09 8.89
N GLY A 12 -7.05 -3.89 9.01
CA GLY A 12 -6.64 -4.60 10.22
C GLY A 12 -5.39 -5.44 9.96
N LEU A 13 -5.17 -6.51 10.72
CA LEU A 13 -3.93 -7.30 10.66
C LEU A 13 -4.14 -8.76 10.25
N ASP A 14 -5.38 -9.16 9.95
CA ASP A 14 -5.72 -10.53 9.58
C ASP A 14 -5.93 -10.64 8.06
N PRO A 15 -5.03 -11.28 7.29
CA PRO A 15 -5.13 -11.36 5.84
C PRO A 15 -6.32 -12.17 5.33
N ASP A 16 -6.96 -13.00 6.17
CA ASP A 16 -8.17 -13.74 5.80
C ASP A 16 -9.45 -12.90 5.97
N LEU A 17 -9.38 -11.80 6.73
CA LEU A 17 -10.53 -10.95 7.10
C LEU A 17 -10.41 -9.49 6.67
N ASP A 18 -9.20 -8.97 6.52
CA ASP A 18 -8.90 -7.57 6.28
C ASP A 18 -8.50 -7.29 4.83
N GLU A 19 -8.88 -6.11 4.37
CA GLU A 19 -8.71 -5.68 2.98
C GLU A 19 -7.66 -4.57 2.89
N ILE A 20 -6.99 -4.49 1.73
CA ILE A 20 -6.09 -3.38 1.41
C ILE A 20 -6.93 -2.12 1.12
N ILE A 21 -6.54 -0.99 1.71
CA ILE A 21 -7.15 0.32 1.48
C ILE A 21 -6.19 1.31 0.79
N GLU A 22 -4.89 1.03 0.77
CA GLU A 22 -3.89 1.81 0.05
C GLU A 22 -2.74 0.94 -0.45
N VAL A 23 -2.21 1.28 -1.63
CA VAL A 23 -0.94 0.75 -2.15
C VAL A 23 0.00 1.89 -2.48
N ALA A 24 1.19 1.88 -1.89
CA ALA A 24 2.26 2.81 -2.20
C ALA A 24 3.54 2.07 -2.62
N ALA A 25 4.18 2.55 -3.69
CA ALA A 25 5.40 1.95 -4.20
C ALA A 25 6.42 3.01 -4.65
N VAL A 26 7.68 2.78 -4.29
CA VAL A 26 8.81 3.58 -4.76
C VAL A 26 9.80 2.67 -5.46
N ARG A 27 10.02 2.89 -6.76
CA ARG A 27 11.07 2.20 -7.52
C ARG A 27 12.35 3.00 -7.43
N PHE A 28 13.47 2.36 -7.08
CA PHE A 28 14.76 3.03 -6.93
C PHE A 28 15.94 2.13 -7.34
N ASP A 29 17.09 2.74 -7.61
CA ASP A 29 18.37 2.06 -7.75
C ASP A 29 19.47 2.82 -6.97
N ALA A 30 20.74 2.44 -7.14
CA ALA A 30 21.87 3.07 -6.46
C ALA A 30 22.03 4.59 -6.77
N ARG A 31 21.38 5.10 -7.83
CA ARG A 31 21.38 6.51 -8.22
C ARG A 31 20.18 7.27 -7.65
N GLY A 32 19.24 6.58 -7.01
CA GLY A 32 18.10 7.19 -6.32
C GLY A 32 16.74 6.70 -6.84
N VAL A 33 15.71 7.51 -6.58
CA VAL A 33 14.32 7.22 -6.95
C VAL A 33 14.13 7.36 -8.45
N ILE A 34 13.53 6.33 -9.05
CA ILE A 34 13.18 6.26 -10.46
C ILE A 34 11.71 6.60 -10.66
N ASP A 35 10.84 6.12 -9.78
CA ASP A 35 9.39 6.32 -9.92
C ASP A 35 8.66 6.20 -8.57
N ARG A 36 7.46 6.79 -8.51
CA ARG A 36 6.56 6.74 -7.35
C ARG A 36 5.14 6.45 -7.82
N TYR A 37 4.48 5.55 -7.12
CA TYR A 37 3.07 5.23 -7.32
C TYR A 37 2.36 5.25 -5.97
N GLN A 38 1.15 5.80 -5.94
CA GLN A 38 0.25 5.74 -4.81
C GLN A 38 -1.19 5.69 -5.31
N SER A 39 -2.01 4.83 -4.71
CA SER A 39 -3.45 4.80 -4.95
C SER A 39 -4.18 4.32 -3.72
N LEU A 40 -5.33 4.95 -3.46
CA LEU A 40 -6.34 4.38 -2.58
C LEU A 40 -7.03 3.21 -3.27
N VAL A 41 -7.49 2.24 -2.48
CA VAL A 41 -8.23 1.06 -2.92
C VAL A 41 -9.59 1.08 -2.24
N ASN A 42 -10.66 0.81 -2.99
CA ASN A 42 -11.97 0.61 -2.40
C ASN A 42 -12.06 -0.84 -1.87
N PRO A 43 -12.16 -1.05 -0.55
CA PRO A 43 -12.17 -2.40 0.03
C PRO A 43 -13.51 -3.14 -0.18
N GLY A 44 -14.49 -2.51 -0.84
CA GLY A 44 -15.80 -3.13 -1.11
C GLY A 44 -16.68 -3.33 0.14
N ARG A 45 -16.24 -2.82 1.30
CA ARG A 45 -16.94 -2.87 2.58
C ARG A 45 -16.90 -1.51 3.28
N HIS A 46 -17.83 -1.33 4.22
CA HIS A 46 -17.81 -0.17 5.10
C HIS A 46 -16.60 -0.24 6.04
N LEU A 47 -15.92 0.89 6.22
CA LEU A 47 -14.84 1.03 7.19
C LEU A 47 -15.40 1.50 8.52
N GLU A 48 -15.09 0.78 9.60
CA GLU A 48 -15.41 1.28 10.94
C GLU A 48 -14.46 2.42 11.30
N TYR A 49 -15.00 3.47 11.92
CA TYR A 49 -14.19 4.58 12.38
C TYR A 49 -13.40 4.13 13.62
N ARG A 50 -12.08 3.95 13.45
CA ARG A 50 -11.12 3.76 14.55
C ARG A 50 -10.29 5.02 14.67
N ILE A 51 -10.21 5.57 15.89
CA ILE A 51 -9.36 6.71 16.27
C ILE A 51 -8.12 6.17 16.96
#